data_AF-A0A0F8W6H5-F1
#
_entry.id   AF-A0A0F8W6H5-F1
#
_cell.length_a   1.000
_cell.length_b   1.000
_cell.length_c   1.000
_cell.angle_alpha   90.00
_cell.angle_beta   90.00
_cell.angle_gamma   90.00
#
_symmetry.space_group_name_H-M   'P 1'
#
loop_
_entity.id
_entity.type
_entity.pdbx_description
1 polymer ?
#
loop_
_entity_poly.entity_id
_entity_poly.type
_entity_poly.pdbx_seq_one_letter_code
_entity_poly.pdbx_strand_id
1 'polypeptide(L)'
;MALNPRLLKKELIEFGFKKPIEIQLTPLKHNEKYNKTPHETFNVLYYAPQQSDQKFYDWLYGLDLIRKLEKQYSYPVQFISVDGKDAMERIYPLIDMYIRPNRHDGYSRMVRECKIQEIPYYWSQENPSYSKMKLQLDEII
;
A
#
# COMPACT_ATOMS: atom_id res chain seq x y z
N MET A 1 -2.81 -0.80 21.34
CA MET A 1 -2.43 -2.19 21.68
C MET A 1 -1.73 -2.80 20.48
N ALA A 2 -0.45 -3.18 20.60
CA ALA A 2 0.30 -3.82 19.52
C ALA A 2 -0.18 -5.28 19.36
N LEU A 3 -0.56 -5.66 18.13
CA LEU A 3 -0.90 -7.04 17.79
C LEU A 3 0.37 -7.90 17.91
N ASN A 4 0.31 -8.87 18.82
CA ASN A 4 1.36 -9.84 19.10
C ASN A 4 1.42 -10.86 17.92
N PRO A 5 2.51 -10.97 17.14
CA PRO A 5 2.54 -11.81 15.95
C PRO A 5 2.82 -13.31 16.25
N ARG A 6 2.50 -13.77 17.46
CA ARG A 6 2.60 -15.21 17.82
C ARG A 6 1.40 -15.99 17.31
N LEU A 7 1.24 -16.08 16.00
CA LEU A 7 0.40 -17.10 15.38
C LEU A 7 1.29 -18.20 14.82
N LEU A 8 1.62 -19.13 15.71
CA LEU A 8 2.05 -20.48 15.35
C LEU A 8 0.88 -21.12 14.61
N LYS A 9 0.89 -21.07 13.27
CA LYS A 9 -0.06 -21.86 12.48
C LYS A 9 0.29 -23.33 12.71
N LYS A 10 -0.55 -24.07 13.45
CA LYS A 10 -0.46 -25.54 13.61
C LYS A 10 -0.24 -26.25 12.27
N GLU A 11 -0.81 -25.68 11.21
CA GLU A 11 -0.68 -26.07 9.81
C GLU A 11 0.78 -26.22 9.34
N LEU A 12 1.74 -25.47 9.90
CA LEU A 12 3.15 -25.53 9.48
C LEU A 12 3.90 -26.75 10.05
N ILE A 13 3.39 -27.36 11.11
CA ILE A 13 3.94 -28.61 11.66
C ILE A 13 3.71 -29.76 10.67
N GLU A 14 2.57 -29.76 9.97
CA GLU A 14 2.21 -30.77 8.95
C GLU A 14 3.17 -30.76 7.75
N PHE A 15 3.86 -29.64 7.50
CA PHE A 15 4.90 -29.51 6.46
C PHE A 15 6.33 -29.81 6.97
N GLY A 16 6.48 -30.39 8.17
CA GLY A 16 7.78 -30.87 8.68
C GLY A 16 8.65 -29.83 9.38
N PHE A 17 8.12 -28.63 9.67
CA PHE A 17 8.86 -27.64 10.45
C PHE A 17 8.95 -28.05 11.93
N LYS A 18 10.18 -28.31 12.40
CA LYS A 18 10.46 -28.83 13.75
C LYS A 18 10.50 -27.78 14.86
N LYS A 19 10.41 -26.48 14.52
CA LYS A 19 10.47 -25.36 15.46
C LYS A 19 9.43 -24.31 15.12
N PRO A 20 8.89 -23.58 16.12
CA PRO A 20 8.04 -22.42 15.90
C PRO A 20 8.71 -21.42 14.95
N ILE A 21 8.02 -21.01 13.90
CA ILE A 21 8.45 -19.91 13.03
C ILE A 21 7.83 -18.64 13.60
N GLU A 22 8.68 -17.68 13.93
CA GLU A 22 8.23 -16.34 14.30
C GLU A 22 8.01 -15.51 13.03
N ILE A 23 6.77 -15.07 12.80
CA ILE A 23 6.46 -14.18 11.68
C ILE A 23 6.89 -12.78 12.07
N GLN A 24 8.02 -12.33 11.53
CA GLN A 24 8.47 -10.95 11.70
C GLN A 24 7.80 -10.06 10.66
N LEU A 25 7.14 -9.00 11.13
CA LEU A 25 6.67 -7.93 10.26
C LEU A 25 7.86 -7.07 9.86
N THR A 26 7.97 -6.71 8.59
CA THR A 26 8.95 -5.73 8.11
C THR A 26 8.88 -4.49 9.00
N PRO A 27 9.99 -3.95 9.52
CA PRO A 27 9.93 -2.76 10.37
C PRO A 27 9.36 -1.55 9.62
N LEU A 28 8.73 -0.65 10.35
CA LEU A 28 8.30 0.65 9.84
C LEU A 28 9.55 1.53 9.62
N LYS A 29 9.56 2.33 8.54
CA LYS A 29 10.58 3.38 8.37
C LYS A 29 10.08 4.73 8.90
N HIS A 30 8.77 4.97 8.87
CA HIS A 30 8.15 6.21 9.30
C HIS A 30 7.18 5.93 10.46
N ASN A 31 7.63 6.20 11.69
CA ASN A 31 6.91 5.92 12.93
C ASN A 31 6.18 7.14 13.51
N GLU A 32 6.44 8.32 12.96
CA GLU A 32 5.92 9.59 13.44
C GLU A 32 4.87 10.11 12.47
N LYS A 33 3.82 10.72 13.00
CA LYS A 33 2.79 11.39 12.19
C LYS A 33 3.35 12.71 11.68
N TYR A 34 3.30 12.93 10.38
CA TYR A 34 3.69 14.18 9.75
C TYR A 34 2.51 15.15 9.68
N ASN A 35 2.79 16.45 9.80
CA ASN A 35 1.77 17.48 9.61
C ASN A 35 1.40 17.57 8.14
N LYS A 36 0.10 17.57 7.85
CA LYS A 36 -0.44 17.81 6.51
C LYS A 36 -0.01 19.20 6.01
N THR A 37 0.45 19.25 4.77
CA THR A 37 0.78 20.50 4.08
C THR A 37 -0.40 20.89 3.19
N PRO A 38 -0.91 22.13 3.25
CA PRO A 38 -1.96 22.59 2.34
C PRO A 38 -1.55 22.48 0.87
N HIS A 39 -2.46 22.03 0.02
CA HIS A 39 -2.26 21.86 -1.43
C HIS A 39 -3.62 21.93 -2.15
N GLU A 40 -3.59 22.21 -3.45
CA GLU A 40 -4.80 22.48 -4.26
C GLU A 40 -5.39 21.22 -4.94
N THR A 41 -4.66 20.11 -4.88
CA THR A 41 -4.96 18.87 -5.59
C THR A 41 -5.36 17.77 -4.64
N PHE A 42 -6.06 16.75 -5.13
CA PHE A 42 -6.30 15.51 -4.39
C PHE A 42 -5.27 14.46 -4.81
N ASN A 43 -4.33 14.16 -3.93
CA ASN A 43 -3.13 13.38 -4.25
C ASN A 43 -3.27 11.92 -3.84
N VAL A 44 -3.33 11.03 -4.83
CA VAL A 44 -3.44 9.58 -4.69
C VAL A 44 -2.06 8.93 -4.82
N LEU A 45 -1.52 8.45 -3.71
CA LEU A 45 -0.26 7.72 -3.66
C LEU A 45 -0.44 6.26 -4.13
N TYR A 46 0.51 5.74 -4.90
CA TYR A 46 0.60 4.31 -5.19
C TYR A 46 2.05 3.83 -5.25
N TYR A 47 2.27 2.54 -4.97
CA TYR A 47 3.60 1.94 -4.96
C TYR A 47 3.94 1.32 -6.32
N ALA A 48 4.98 1.82 -6.97
CA ALA A 48 5.42 1.41 -8.29
C ALA A 48 6.96 1.25 -8.33
N PRO A 49 7.50 0.15 -7.78
CA PRO A 49 8.93 -0.06 -7.75
C PRO A 49 9.47 -0.34 -9.14
N GLN A 50 10.65 0.21 -9.42
CA GLN A 50 11.41 -0.10 -10.62
C GLN A 50 12.33 -1.29 -10.38
N GLN A 51 12.18 -2.34 -11.18
CA GLN A 51 12.88 -3.60 -11.01
C GLN A 51 13.21 -4.24 -12.37
N SER A 52 14.14 -5.19 -12.38
CA SER A 52 14.56 -5.88 -13.62
C SER A 52 13.43 -6.68 -14.28
N ASP A 53 12.50 -7.24 -13.50
CA ASP A 53 11.31 -7.94 -14.01
C ASP A 53 10.04 -7.06 -13.88
N GLN A 54 10.05 -5.92 -14.57
CA GLN A 54 8.98 -4.93 -14.41
C GLN A 54 7.59 -5.48 -14.76
N LYS A 55 7.47 -6.46 -15.67
CA LYS A 55 6.17 -7.08 -16.00
C LYS A 55 5.58 -7.83 -14.81
N PHE A 56 6.41 -8.59 -14.09
CA PHE A 56 5.97 -9.25 -12.87
C PHE A 56 5.57 -8.23 -11.81
N TYR A 57 6.34 -7.16 -11.61
CA TYR A 57 6.02 -6.14 -10.60
C TYR A 57 4.78 -5.30 -10.93
N ASP A 58 4.58 -4.96 -12.22
CA ASP A 58 3.37 -4.32 -12.71
C ASP A 58 2.14 -5.18 -12.42
N TRP A 59 2.25 -6.51 -12.63
CA TRP A 59 1.20 -7.45 -12.26
C TRP A 59 1.06 -7.59 -10.73
N LEU A 60 2.15 -7.76 -9.99
CA LEU A 60 2.11 -7.99 -8.54
C LEU A 60 1.42 -6.83 -7.81
N TYR A 61 1.75 -5.59 -8.21
CA TYR A 61 1.24 -4.35 -7.60
C TYR A 61 0.08 -3.71 -8.36
N GLY A 62 -0.49 -4.41 -9.35
CA GLY A 62 -1.72 -3.98 -10.01
C GLY A 62 -1.62 -2.65 -10.74
N LEU A 63 -0.44 -2.33 -11.29
CA LEU A 63 -0.20 -1.07 -11.99
C LEU A 63 -1.05 -0.93 -13.26
N ASP A 64 -1.48 -2.06 -13.84
CA ASP A 64 -2.49 -2.08 -14.90
C ASP A 64 -3.82 -1.44 -14.46
N LEU A 65 -4.24 -1.69 -13.22
CA LEU A 65 -5.46 -1.13 -12.65
C LEU A 65 -5.28 0.35 -12.28
N ILE A 66 -4.13 0.71 -11.70
CA ILE A 66 -3.81 2.11 -11.39
C ILE A 66 -3.82 2.96 -12.66
N ARG A 67 -3.11 2.54 -13.71
CA ARG A 67 -3.07 3.25 -15.00
C ARG A 67 -4.46 3.38 -15.63
N LYS A 68 -5.32 2.37 -15.44
CA LYS A 68 -6.72 2.44 -15.90
C LYS A 68 -7.51 3.46 -15.09
N LEU A 69 -7.30 3.54 -13.77
CA LEU A 69 -7.95 4.47 -12.88
C LEU A 69 -7.50 5.91 -13.16
N GLU A 70 -6.19 6.14 -13.27
CA GLU A 70 -5.56 7.42 -13.59
C GLU A 70 -6.14 8.05 -14.85
N LYS A 71 -6.38 7.27 -15.91
CA LYS A 71 -7.03 7.73 -17.15
C LYS A 71 -8.45 8.26 -16.97
N GLN A 72 -9.14 7.93 -15.88
CA GLN A 72 -10.51 8.39 -15.60
C GLN A 72 -10.56 9.69 -14.82
N TYR A 73 -9.45 10.08 -14.19
CA TYR A 73 -9.39 11.32 -13.43
C TYR A 73 -8.48 12.32 -14.14
N SER A 74 -8.78 13.58 -13.87
CA SER A 74 -7.94 14.70 -14.28
C SER A 74 -7.91 15.68 -13.11
N TYR A 75 -7.32 16.86 -13.33
CA TYR A 75 -7.31 17.93 -12.34
C TYR A 75 -8.70 18.11 -11.70
N PRO A 76 -8.82 18.16 -10.36
CA PRO A 76 -7.74 18.34 -9.38
C PRO A 76 -7.08 17.04 -8.84
N VAL A 77 -7.41 15.85 -9.35
CA VAL A 77 -6.86 14.59 -8.84
C VAL A 77 -5.49 14.29 -9.49
N GLN A 78 -4.49 13.95 -8.68
CA GLN A 78 -3.15 13.57 -9.14
C GLN A 78 -2.73 12.21 -8.60
N PHE A 79 -2.08 11.41 -9.44
CA PHE A 79 -1.54 10.11 -9.05
C PHE A 79 -0.03 10.23 -8.84
N ILE A 80 0.43 9.94 -7.62
CA ILE A 80 1.84 10.05 -7.22
C ILE A 80 2.41 8.64 -7.04
N SER A 81 3.33 8.27 -7.92
CA SER A 81 4.07 7.00 -7.84
C SER A 81 5.25 7.12 -6.88
N VAL A 82 5.47 6.10 -6.05
CA VAL A 82 6.70 5.98 -5.24
C VAL A 82 7.31 4.60 -5.30
N ASP A 83 8.61 4.53 -5.05
CA ASP A 83 9.36 3.32 -4.77
C ASP A 83 9.82 3.23 -3.30
N GLY A 84 10.56 2.18 -2.96
CA GLY A 84 10.97 1.91 -1.58
C GLY A 84 12.10 2.82 -1.03
N LYS A 85 12.66 3.68 -1.89
CA LYS A 85 13.81 4.57 -1.64
C LYS A 85 13.40 6.04 -1.56
N ASP A 86 12.18 6.39 -1.94
CA ASP A 86 11.70 7.76 -1.88
C ASP A 86 11.62 8.32 -0.45
N ALA A 87 11.81 9.64 -0.33
CA ALA A 87 11.78 10.40 0.91
C ALA A 87 10.33 10.63 1.37
N MET A 88 9.71 9.59 1.94
CA MET A 88 8.30 9.62 2.30
C MET A 88 7.93 10.68 3.35
N GLU A 89 8.88 11.14 4.15
CA GLU A 89 8.71 12.26 5.08
C GLU A 89 8.32 13.58 4.38
N ARG A 90 8.66 13.72 3.10
CA ARG A 90 8.25 14.85 2.25
C ARG A 90 6.98 14.57 1.46
N ILE A 91 6.68 13.29 1.24
CA ILE A 91 5.55 12.86 0.40
C ILE A 91 4.28 12.75 1.24
N TYR A 92 4.30 12.03 2.37
CA TYR A 92 3.12 11.84 3.22
C TYR A 92 2.36 13.12 3.60
N PRO A 93 3.02 14.26 3.91
CA PRO A 93 2.34 15.53 4.14
C PRO A 93 1.38 15.98 3.02
N LEU A 94 1.58 15.49 1.80
CA LEU A 94 0.86 15.87 0.59
C LEU A 94 -0.14 14.81 0.13
N ILE A 95 -0.26 13.64 0.78
CA ILE A 95 -1.05 12.50 0.24
C ILE A 95 -2.42 12.39 0.90
N ASP A 96 -3.50 12.43 0.12
CA ASP A 96 -4.87 12.34 0.62
C ASP A 96 -5.41 10.91 0.62
N MET A 97 -4.89 10.05 -0.26
CA MET A 97 -5.26 8.64 -0.28
C MET A 97 -4.10 7.78 -0.74
N TYR A 98 -4.03 6.55 -0.23
CA TYR A 98 -3.12 5.53 -0.74
C TYR A 98 -3.86 4.38 -1.42
N ILE A 99 -3.43 3.98 -2.61
CA ILE A 99 -4.00 2.82 -3.32
C ILE A 99 -2.91 1.79 -3.59
N ARG A 100 -3.16 0.54 -3.18
CA ARG A 100 -2.30 -0.62 -3.41
C ARG A 100 -3.13 -1.84 -3.84
N PRO A 101 -3.43 -1.97 -5.15
CA PRO A 101 -4.11 -3.13 -5.71
C PRO A 101 -3.09 -4.27 -5.83
N ASN A 102 -2.97 -5.05 -4.77
CA ASN A 102 -1.93 -6.04 -4.59
C ASN A 102 -2.49 -7.45 -4.78
N ARG A 103 -1.84 -8.28 -5.60
CA ARG A 103 -2.28 -9.65 -5.88
C ARG A 103 -1.74 -10.68 -4.89
N HIS A 104 -0.46 -10.56 -4.51
CA HIS A 104 0.23 -11.55 -3.67
C HIS A 104 1.38 -10.93 -2.85
N ASP A 105 1.04 -9.99 -1.98
CA ASP A 105 1.98 -9.45 -0.99
C ASP A 105 1.32 -9.48 0.39
N GLY A 106 2.15 -9.66 1.42
CA GLY A 106 1.72 -9.66 2.81
C GLY A 106 1.24 -8.28 3.25
N TYR A 107 1.04 -8.13 4.56
CA TYR A 107 0.58 -6.86 5.10
C TYR A 107 1.63 -5.75 4.91
N SER A 108 1.38 -4.86 3.95
CA SER A 108 2.35 -3.87 3.50
C SER A 108 2.77 -2.90 4.60
N ARG A 109 4.08 -2.65 4.68
CA ARG A 109 4.67 -1.59 5.51
C ARG A 109 3.98 -0.24 5.27
N MET A 110 3.78 0.16 4.01
CA MET A 110 3.18 1.45 3.67
C MET A 110 1.73 1.56 4.14
N VAL A 111 0.96 0.46 4.12
CA VAL A 111 -0.41 0.47 4.66
C VAL A 111 -0.40 0.75 6.16
N ARG A 112 0.56 0.17 6.89
CA ARG A 112 0.73 0.46 8.33
C ARG A 112 1.20 1.89 8.58
N GLU A 113 2.08 2.41 7.73
CA GLU A 113 2.52 3.81 7.80
C GLU A 113 1.33 4.75 7.52
N CYS A 114 0.49 4.46 6.52
CA CYS A 114 -0.73 5.24 6.25
C CYS A 114 -1.70 5.26 7.45
N LYS A 115 -1.80 4.16 8.23
CA LYS A 115 -2.57 4.17 9.49
C LYS A 115 -2.02 5.14 10.53
N ILE A 116 -0.69 5.29 10.62
CA ILE A 116 -0.04 6.27 11.52
C ILE A 116 -0.27 7.69 11.00
N GLN A 117 -0.21 7.88 9.69
CA GLN A 117 -0.45 9.17 9.05
C GLN A 117 -1.93 9.57 8.96
N GLU A 118 -2.86 8.67 9.34
CA GLU A 118 -4.30 8.83 9.14
C GLU A 118 -4.69 9.07 7.66
N ILE A 119 -3.92 8.49 6.74
CA ILE A 119 -4.20 8.54 5.30
C ILE A 119 -5.16 7.37 4.98
N PRO A 120 -6.36 7.64 4.43
CA PRO A 120 -7.26 6.57 3.98
C PRO A 120 -6.63 5.76 2.86
N TYR A 121 -6.92 4.47 2.80
CA TYR A 121 -6.28 3.59 1.82
C TYR A 121 -7.18 2.48 1.27
N TYR A 122 -6.95 2.13 0.01
CA TYR A 122 -7.37 0.87 -0.60
C TYR A 122 -6.18 -0.10 -0.60
N TRP A 123 -6.37 -1.29 -0.01
CA TRP A 123 -5.40 -2.39 -0.09
C TRP A 123 -6.13 -3.71 -0.30
N SER A 124 -5.72 -4.47 -1.31
CA SER A 124 -6.23 -5.83 -1.52
C SER A 124 -5.25 -6.87 -0.97
N GLN A 125 -5.81 -7.83 -0.23
CA GLN A 125 -5.09 -9.01 0.23
C GLN A 125 -5.09 -10.14 -0.81
N GLU A 126 -6.06 -10.11 -1.73
CA GLU A 126 -6.25 -11.04 -2.83
C GLU A 126 -6.30 -10.28 -4.17
N ASN A 127 -6.73 -10.95 -5.25
CA ASN A 127 -6.89 -10.33 -6.55
C ASN A 127 -7.69 -9.00 -6.47
N PRO A 128 -7.07 -7.86 -6.84
CA PRO A 128 -7.69 -6.55 -6.76
C PRO A 128 -8.85 -6.43 -7.74
N SER A 129 -9.90 -5.71 -7.33
CA SER A 129 -11.06 -5.43 -8.15
C SER A 129 -11.06 -3.95 -8.52
N TYR A 130 -11.01 -3.68 -9.83
CA TYR A 130 -11.08 -2.32 -10.36
C TYR A 130 -12.29 -1.54 -9.81
N SER A 131 -13.47 -2.15 -9.83
CA SER A 131 -14.71 -1.49 -9.40
C SER A 131 -14.69 -1.13 -7.91
N LYS A 132 -14.13 -2.00 -7.05
CA LYS A 132 -13.99 -1.71 -5.62
C LYS A 132 -13.00 -0.57 -5.36
N MET A 133 -11.86 -0.60 -6.07
CA MET A 133 -10.84 0.44 -5.99
C MET A 133 -11.40 1.80 -6.42
N LYS A 134 -12.14 1.83 -7.55
CA LYS A 134 -12.77 3.06 -8.05
C LYS A 134 -13.81 3.59 -7.06
N LEU A 135 -14.70 2.72 -6.57
CA LEU A 135 -15.75 3.11 -5.62
C LEU A 135 -15.16 3.77 -4.36
N GLN A 136 -14.10 3.18 -3.78
CA GLN A 136 -13.46 3.78 -2.61
C GLN A 136 -12.82 5.15 -2.89
N LEU A 137 -12.26 5.34 -4.08
CA LEU A 137 -11.73 6.65 -4.47
C LEU A 137 -12.87 7.67 -4.66
N ASP A 138 -13.96 7.26 -5.33
CA ASP A 138 -15.15 8.11 -5.55
C ASP A 138 -15.84 8.52 -4.23
N GLU A 139 -15.77 7.69 -3.18
CA GLU A 139 -16.37 7.99 -1.87
C GLU A 139 -15.59 9.01 -1.04
N ILE A 140 -14.31 9.23 -1.37
CA ILE A 140 -13.41 10.12 -0.60
C ILE A 140 -13.24 11.48 -1.29
N ILE A 141 -13.26 11.49 -2.63
CA ILE A 141 -13.24 12.73 -3.43
C ILE A 141 -14.57 13.46 -3.28
#